data_AF-A0A942W0M3-F1
#
_entry.id   AF-A0A942W0M3-F1
#
_cell.length_a   1.000
_cell.length_b   1.000
_cell.length_c   1.000
_cell.angle_alpha   90.00
_cell.angle_beta   90.00
_cell.angle_gamma   90.00
#
_symmetry.space_group_name_H-M   'P 1'
#
loop_
_entity.id
_entity.type
_entity.pdbx_description
1 polymer ?
#
loop_
_entity_poly.entity_id
_entity_poly.type
_entity_poly.pdbx_seq_one_letter_code
_entity_poly.pdbx_strand_id
1 'polypeptide(L)' 'MRIFYTNEMKKLKKIFEPYMIGCRLANDAPQEAVEAEKRYDELFNKQYEDEVNSWFE' A
#
# COMPACT_ATOMS: atom_id res chain seq x y z
N MET A 1 -14.97 4.74 -1.56
CA MET A 1 -13.59 4.27 -1.72
C MET A 1 -13.46 3.19 -2.78
N ARG A 2 -13.35 3.65 -4.02
CA ARG A 2 -13.02 2.87 -5.20
C ARG A 2 -11.50 2.84 -5.32
N ILE A 3 -10.86 1.96 -4.53
CA ILE A 3 -9.40 1.79 -4.57
C ILE A 3 -9.03 1.06 -5.86
N PHE A 4 -8.27 1.72 -6.73
CA PHE A 4 -7.77 1.10 -7.94
C PHE A 4 -6.44 0.41 -7.65
N TYR A 5 -6.49 -0.92 -7.52
CA TYR A 5 -5.29 -1.75 -7.39
C TYR A 5 -4.49 -1.73 -8.69
N THR A 6 -3.61 -0.74 -8.82
CA THR A 6 -2.70 -0.61 -9.95
C THR A 6 -1.72 -1.79 -9.99
N ASN A 7 -1.12 -2.02 -11.16
CA ASN A 7 -0.08 -3.05 -11.30
C ASN A 7 1.10 -2.82 -10.34
N GLU A 8 1.39 -1.56 -10.00
CA GLU A 8 2.42 -1.20 -9.04
C GLU A 8 2.05 -1.62 -7.62
N MET A 9 0.84 -1.27 -7.15
CA MET A 9 0.35 -1.69 -5.83
C MET A 9 0.31 -3.21 -5.70
N LYS A 10 -0.07 -3.94 -6.76
CA LYS A 10 -0.04 -5.41 -6.77
C LYS A 10 1.38 -5.98 -6.66
N LYS A 11 2.38 -5.33 -7.29
CA LYS A 11 3.78 -5.72 -7.16
C LYS A 11 4.29 -5.47 -5.75
N LEU A 12 4.03 -4.28 -5.20
CA LEU A 12 4.41 -3.91 -3.83
C LEU A 12 3.81 -4.88 -2.81
N LYS A 13 2.50 -5.18 -2.94
CA LYS A 13 1.81 -6.15 -2.09
C LYS A 13 2.52 -7.51 -2.07
N LYS A 14 2.92 -8.04 -3.22
CA LYS A 14 3.62 -9.33 -3.28
C LYS A 14 4.98 -9.35 -2.57
N ILE A 15 5.63 -8.19 -2.42
CA ILE A 15 6.94 -8.08 -1.75
C ILE A 15 6.76 -8.18 -0.24
N PHE A 16 5.79 -7.45 0.33
CA PHE A 16 5.60 -7.42 1.79
C PHE A 16 4.60 -8.44 2.34
N GLU A 17 3.66 -8.93 1.53
CA GLU A 17 2.64 -9.93 1.91
C GLU A 17 3.22 -11.19 2.58
N PRO A 18 4.31 -11.82 2.10
CA PRO A 18 4.86 -13.01 2.78
C PRO A 18 5.46 -12.71 4.16
N TYR A 19 5.78 -11.44 4.44
CA TYR A 19 6.32 -11.00 5.72
C TYR A 19 5.23 -10.42 6.62
N MET A 20 3.95 -10.39 6.22
CA MET A 20 2.88 -9.95 7.10
C MET A 20 2.48 -11.04 8.08
N ILE A 21 2.48 -10.68 9.36
CA ILE A 21 1.96 -11.49 10.46
C ILE A 21 0.69 -10.80 10.98
N GLY A 22 -0.46 -11.28 10.54
CA GLY A 22 -1.75 -10.64 10.82
C GLY A 22 -1.88 -9.32 10.06
N CYS A 23 -2.03 -8.20 10.79
CA CYS A 23 -2.19 -6.86 10.20
C CYS A 23 -0.92 -6.01 10.30
N ARG A 24 0.25 -6.62 10.52
CA ARG A 24 1.54 -5.92 10.68
C ARG A 24 2.64 -6.68 9.95
N LEU A 25 3.64 -5.97 9.42
CA LEU A 25 4.87 -6.63 9.00
C LEU A 25 5.57 -7.29 10.18
N ALA A 26 6.20 -8.43 9.91
CA ALA A 26 7.11 -9.09 10.82
C ALA A 26 8.24 -8.12 11.21
N ASN A 27 8.64 -8.13 12.49
CA ASN A 27 9.76 -7.30 12.96
C ASN A 27 11.09 -7.65 12.29
N ASP A 28 11.22 -8.89 11.80
CA ASP A 28 12.41 -9.39 11.08
C ASP A 28 12.26 -9.26 9.56
N ALA A 29 11.22 -8.56 9.08
CA ALA A 29 11.03 -8.39 7.65
C ALA A 29 12.22 -7.64 7.01
N PRO A 30 12.63 -8.03 5.80
CA PRO A 30 13.70 -7.34 5.10
C PRO A 30 13.29 -5.89 4.83
N GLN A 31 14.27 -5.00 4.79
CA GLN A 31 14.04 -3.58 4.54
C GLN A 31 13.26 -3.34 3.24
N GLU A 32 13.47 -4.18 2.21
CA GLU A 32 12.71 -4.12 0.96
C GLU A 32 11.20 -4.30 1.16
N ALA A 33 10.77 -5.18 2.08
CA ALA A 33 9.36 -5.38 2.41
C ALA A 33 8.79 -4.17 3.17
N VAL A 34 9.57 -3.58 4.09
CA VAL A 34 9.18 -2.35 4.81
C VAL A 34 9.02 -1.19 3.85
N GLU A 35 9.96 -1.02 2.91
CA GLU A 35 9.87 0.02 1.88
C GLU A 35 8.69 -0.23 0.92
N ALA A 36 8.39 -1.49 0.59
CA ALA A 36 7.26 -1.83 -0.25
C ALA A 36 5.91 -1.54 0.42
N GLU A 37 5.75 -1.82 1.72
CA GLU A 37 4.56 -1.46 2.49
C GLU A 37 4.38 0.07 2.51
N LYS A 38 5.44 0.82 2.81
CA LYS A 38 5.39 2.27 2.87
C LYS A 38 4.97 2.89 1.54
N ARG A 39 5.56 2.45 0.42
CA ARG A 39 5.16 2.92 -0.91
C ARG A 39 3.72 2.56 -1.26
N TYR A 40 3.27 1.38 -0.84
CA TYR A 40 1.88 0.96 -1.03
C TYR A 40 0.92 1.90 -0.28
N ASP A 41 1.25 2.25 0.96
CA ASP A 41 0.46 3.19 1.79
C ASP A 41 0.44 4.61 1.18
N GLU A 42 1.56 5.11 0.68
CA GLU A 42 1.62 6.40 -0.03
C GLU A 42 0.72 6.44 -1.27
N LEU A 43 0.74 5.38 -2.09
CA LEU A 43 -0.14 5.28 -3.27
C LEU A 43 -1.62 5.19 -2.88
N PHE A 44 -1.90 4.48 -1.78
CA PHE A 44 -3.25 4.33 -1.26
C PHE A 44 -3.81 5.65 -0.73
N ASN A 45 -3.02 6.36 0.09
CA ASN A 45 -3.38 7.67 0.62
C ASN A 45 -3.57 8.68 -0.51
N LYS A 46 -2.70 8.68 -1.52
CA LYS A 46 -2.86 9.57 -2.68
C LYS A 46 -4.16 9.31 -3.44
N GLN A 47 -4.54 8.05 -3.64
CA GLN A 47 -5.84 7.72 -4.27
C GLN A 47 -7.01 8.14 -3.39
N TYR A 48 -6.87 8.01 -2.07
CA TYR A 48 -7.89 8.47 -1.14
C TYR A 48 -8.08 9.99 -1.22
N GLU A 49 -6.99 10.75 -1.22
CA GLU A 49 -7.02 12.20 -1.35
C GLU A 49 -7.63 12.64 -2.69
N ASP A 50 -7.27 11.98 -3.79
CA ASP A 50 -7.82 12.26 -5.13
C ASP A 50 -9.34 11.97 -5.18
N GLU A 51 -9.78 10.84 -4.62
CA GLU A 51 -11.21 10.52 -4.51
C GLU A 51 -11.96 11.54 -3.65
N VAL A 52 -11.41 11.91 -2.49
CA VAL A 52 -12.02 12.90 -1.59
C VAL A 52 -12.13 14.25 -2.29
N ASN A 53 -11.06 14.72 -2.96
CA ASN A 53 -11.11 15.97 -3.71
C ASN A 53 -12.16 15.94 -4.83
N SER A 54 -12.29 14.81 -5.55
CA SER A 54 -13.33 14.64 -6.56
C SER A 54 -14.76 14.71 -6.02
N TRP A 55 -14.98 14.55 -4.71
CA TRP A 55 -16.32 14.69 -4.12
C TRP A 55 -16.70 16.14 -3.83
N PHE A 56 -15.72 17.05 -3.82
CA PHE A 56 -15.90 18.47 -3.52
C PHE A 56 -15.77 19.39 -4.76
N GLU A 57 -15.48 18.83 -5.94
CA GLU A 57 -15.59 19.49 -7.27
C GLU A 57 -16.94 19.20 -7.93
#